data_AF-A0A945DIE6-F1
#
_entry.id   AF-A0A945DIE6-F1
#
_cell.length_a   1.000
_cell.length_b   1.000
_cell.length_c   1.000
_cell.angle_alpha   90.00
_cell.angle_beta   90.00
_cell.angle_gamma   90.00
#
_symmetry.space_group_name_H-M   'P 1'
#
loop_
_entity.id
_entity.type
_entity.pdbx_description
1 polymer ?
#
loop_
_entity_poly.entity_id
_entity_poly.type
_entity_poly.pdbx_seq_one_letter_code
_entity_poly.pdbx_strand_id
1 'polypeptide(L)'
;MNMILFLVTLGILGVAYLIVARQASKKVENREDYFLSGRGIGFTALTFTLLATQIGGGTVLGAAEEAFRRGWIVMLYPLGHALGLFALATGFGSRLNKLGLTTIAEIFEKIYSSKLLRQIASILSIVSLFLILVGMGIAAQKFLGALGFTRGYLFTGFWLVMTIYTVLGGLSAVVGTDVLQTLFFIIVTLVTFAFSSTSGMTSSVAPVVASASNVPWMMWLSGPLLFAFIEQDMGQRCFAAKSARTVSWSAAASGFVLLAFTTIPIYFGVLARSVGFVPREGSSVLLGIVSATTPTVVGTLFASALLMMIVSTADSLLCSISSNLAFDFPILQRGKSRFNVRASQLITLAVGMAAMGASYCFDNVVDVLMLSYELSISALFVPIFMGVLAPQKCTKAAAFGSIIFGVLAFACFKLWIPPMPKEILTLVISFVGFFLFKLLGRTVQTIETL
;
A
#
# COMPACT_ATOMS: atom_id res chain seq x y z
N MET A 1 7.49 -28.11 5.40
CA MET A 1 6.54 -27.25 6.15
C MET A 1 5.61 -28.13 6.98
N ASN A 2 5.27 -27.74 8.21
CA ASN A 2 4.32 -28.46 9.07
C ASN A 2 2.92 -27.85 8.89
N MET A 3 2.00 -28.58 8.27
CA MET A 3 0.69 -28.07 7.87
C MET A 3 -0.24 -27.78 9.04
N ILE A 4 -0.19 -28.64 10.08
CA ILE A 4 -0.98 -28.46 11.29
C ILE A 4 -0.53 -27.18 11.99
N LEU A 5 0.79 -26.99 12.15
CA LEU A 5 1.34 -25.79 12.75
C LEU A 5 0.93 -24.53 11.98
N PHE A 6 1.01 -24.55 10.63
CA PHE A 6 0.58 -23.45 9.79
C PHE A 6 -0.89 -23.06 10.07
N LEU A 7 -1.80 -24.02 9.98
CA LEU A 7 -3.23 -23.79 10.20
C LEU A 7 -3.54 -23.34 11.64
N VAL A 8 -2.87 -23.91 12.64
CA VAL A 8 -3.02 -23.50 14.04
C VAL A 8 -2.52 -22.07 14.24
N THR A 9 -1.37 -21.70 13.67
CA THR A 9 -0.87 -20.32 13.72
C THR A 9 -1.87 -19.35 13.10
N LEU A 10 -2.40 -19.67 11.91
CA LEU A 10 -3.41 -18.84 11.25
C LEU A 10 -4.69 -18.72 12.08
N GLY A 11 -5.16 -19.82 12.68
CA GLY A 11 -6.34 -19.82 13.55
C GLY A 11 -6.15 -18.94 14.79
N ILE A 12 -5.01 -19.06 15.47
CA ILE A 12 -4.68 -18.24 16.66
C ILE A 12 -4.62 -16.76 16.28
N LEU A 13 -3.94 -16.41 15.19
CA LEU A 13 -3.84 -15.05 14.71
C LEU A 13 -5.21 -14.48 14.31
N GLY A 14 -6.00 -15.26 13.57
CA GLY A 14 -7.37 -14.88 13.19
C GLY A 14 -8.26 -14.59 14.40
N VAL A 15 -8.22 -15.44 15.43
CA VAL A 15 -8.94 -15.20 16.69
C VAL A 15 -8.42 -13.95 17.40
N ALA A 16 -7.10 -13.74 17.46
CA ALA A 16 -6.52 -12.55 18.04
C ALA A 16 -6.99 -11.27 17.33
N TYR A 17 -7.07 -11.29 16.00
CA TYR A 17 -7.55 -10.15 15.21
C TYR A 17 -9.03 -9.86 15.43
N LEU A 18 -9.87 -10.89 15.54
CA LEU A 18 -11.28 -10.72 15.89
C LEU A 18 -11.45 -10.15 17.32
N ILE A 19 -10.60 -10.54 18.26
CA ILE A 19 -10.58 -9.97 19.62
C ILE A 19 -10.19 -8.49 19.58
N VAL A 20 -9.13 -8.14 18.85
CA VAL A 20 -8.70 -6.74 18.64
C VAL A 20 -9.83 -5.92 18.02
N ALA A 21 -10.46 -6.43 16.96
CA ALA A 21 -11.55 -5.75 16.29
C ALA A 21 -12.78 -5.57 17.17
N ARG A 22 -13.13 -6.57 17.99
CA ARG A 22 -14.21 -6.44 18.98
C ARG A 22 -13.91 -5.39 20.06
N GLN A 23 -12.64 -5.22 20.44
CA GLN A 23 -12.25 -4.17 21.37
C GLN A 23 -12.28 -2.79 20.71
N ALA A 24 -11.81 -2.69 19.46
CA ALA A 24 -11.87 -1.48 18.65
C ALA A 24 -13.32 -1.03 18.40
N SER A 25 -14.22 -1.96 18.06
CA SER A 25 -15.63 -1.67 17.73
C SER A 25 -16.39 -1.03 18.89
N LYS A 26 -15.99 -1.27 20.15
CA LYS A 26 -16.60 -0.64 21.33
C LYS A 26 -16.37 0.88 21.38
N LYS A 27 -15.38 1.40 20.66
CA LYS A 27 -15.02 2.81 20.61
C LYS A 27 -15.57 3.52 19.36
N VAL A 28 -16.28 2.81 18.49
CA VAL A 28 -16.80 3.36 17.23
C VAL A 28 -18.21 3.89 17.45
N GLU A 29 -18.34 5.22 17.54
CA GLU A 29 -19.65 5.87 17.67
C GLU A 29 -20.05 6.60 16.39
N ASN A 30 -19.07 7.11 15.64
CA ASN A 30 -19.29 7.89 14.43
C ASN A 30 -18.28 7.51 13.30
N ARG A 31 -18.39 8.17 12.14
CA ARG A 31 -17.52 7.90 10.98
C ARG A 31 -16.07 8.31 11.21
N GLU A 32 -15.82 9.33 12.01
CA GLU A 32 -14.46 9.76 12.36
C GLU A 32 -13.78 8.73 13.26
N ASP A 33 -14.50 8.13 14.22
CA ASP A 33 -13.97 6.99 14.97
C ASP A 33 -13.67 5.81 14.03
N TYR A 34 -14.61 5.51 13.12
CA TYR A 34 -14.50 4.36 12.23
C TYR A 34 -13.34 4.48 11.22
N PHE A 35 -13.18 5.63 10.55
CA PHE A 35 -12.17 5.79 9.50
C PHE A 35 -10.92 6.53 9.95
N LEU A 36 -10.92 7.21 11.08
CA LEU A 36 -9.78 8.00 11.57
C LEU A 36 -9.36 7.63 12.99
N SER A 37 -9.96 6.60 13.59
CA SER A 37 -9.62 6.14 14.94
C SER A 37 -9.67 7.29 15.98
N GLY A 38 -10.62 8.21 15.83
CA GLY A 38 -10.77 9.39 16.68
C GLY A 38 -9.57 10.34 16.64
N ARG A 39 -8.73 10.25 15.59
CA ARG A 39 -7.47 11.00 15.42
C ARG A 39 -6.49 10.85 16.60
N GLY A 40 -6.55 9.74 17.31
CA GLY A 40 -5.79 9.51 18.55
C GLY A 40 -4.54 8.63 18.41
N ILE A 41 -4.14 8.24 17.19
CA ILE A 41 -3.09 7.23 17.01
C ILE A 41 -1.74 7.78 17.49
N GLY A 42 -1.15 7.10 18.47
CA GLY A 42 0.16 7.41 19.05
C GLY A 42 1.33 6.88 18.23
N PHE A 43 2.55 7.27 18.62
CA PHE A 43 3.79 6.98 17.88
C PHE A 43 3.97 5.49 17.57
N THR A 44 3.89 4.63 18.57
CA THR A 44 4.14 3.19 18.40
C THR A 44 3.16 2.56 17.42
N ALA A 45 1.86 2.75 17.64
CA ALA A 45 0.82 2.21 16.76
C ALA A 45 0.94 2.77 15.34
N LEU A 46 1.22 4.07 15.19
CA LEU A 46 1.41 4.71 13.90
C LEU A 46 2.63 4.16 13.14
N THR A 47 3.75 3.94 13.83
CA THR A 47 4.95 3.33 13.23
C THR A 47 4.65 1.93 12.72
N PHE A 48 4.02 1.09 13.53
CA PHE A 48 3.69 -0.28 13.11
C PHE A 48 2.68 -0.30 11.97
N THR A 49 1.66 0.55 11.96
CA THR A 49 0.68 0.56 10.86
C THR A 49 1.25 1.11 9.55
N LEU A 50 2.17 2.09 9.60
CA LEU A 50 2.90 2.56 8.42
C LEU A 50 3.82 1.46 7.87
N LEU A 51 4.50 0.72 8.76
CA LEU A 51 5.31 -0.44 8.37
C LEU A 51 4.47 -1.54 7.73
N ALA A 52 3.36 -1.92 8.39
CA ALA A 52 2.51 -3.02 7.96
C ALA A 52 2.01 -2.82 6.53
N THR A 53 1.60 -1.59 6.23
CA THR A 53 1.10 -1.21 4.91
C THR A 53 2.18 -1.31 3.84
N GLN A 54 3.42 -0.91 4.15
CA GLN A 54 4.50 -0.84 3.16
C GLN A 54 5.33 -2.14 3.03
N ILE A 55 5.37 -3.00 4.06
CA ILE A 55 6.03 -4.32 4.04
C ILE A 55 5.15 -5.39 3.34
N GLY A 56 4.07 -4.99 2.67
CA GLY A 56 3.11 -5.90 2.03
C GLY A 56 3.67 -7.00 1.10
N GLY A 57 2.78 -7.83 0.59
CA GLY A 57 3.14 -8.99 -0.25
C GLY A 57 4.14 -8.68 -1.39
N GLY A 58 4.04 -7.50 -2.00
CA GLY A 58 4.95 -7.07 -3.08
C GLY A 58 6.40 -6.83 -2.62
N THR A 59 6.62 -6.13 -1.51
CA THR A 59 7.97 -5.79 -1.00
C THR A 59 8.70 -6.96 -0.37
N VAL A 60 7.98 -8.02 0.00
CA VAL A 60 8.57 -9.21 0.61
C VAL A 60 8.64 -10.38 -0.38
N LEU A 61 7.49 -10.88 -0.86
CA LEU A 61 7.44 -12.04 -1.74
C LEU A 61 7.91 -11.68 -3.16
N GLY A 62 7.34 -10.63 -3.74
CA GLY A 62 7.69 -10.18 -5.09
C GLY A 62 9.15 -9.74 -5.20
N ALA A 63 9.64 -8.95 -4.24
CA ALA A 63 11.04 -8.52 -4.21
C ALA A 63 12.02 -9.68 -4.07
N ALA A 64 11.71 -10.73 -3.30
CA ALA A 64 12.56 -11.91 -3.20
C ALA A 64 12.61 -12.72 -4.50
N GLU A 65 11.48 -12.90 -5.20
CA GLU A 65 11.43 -13.56 -6.51
C GLU A 65 12.20 -12.78 -7.58
N GLU A 66 12.14 -11.46 -7.51
CA GLU A 66 12.91 -10.60 -8.41
C GLU A 66 14.40 -10.60 -8.04
N ALA A 67 14.75 -10.68 -6.76
CA ALA A 67 16.13 -10.75 -6.30
C ALA A 67 16.81 -12.06 -6.73
N PHE A 68 16.06 -13.16 -6.79
CA PHE A 68 16.53 -14.39 -7.41
C PHE A 68 16.90 -14.18 -8.89
N ARG A 69 16.06 -13.44 -9.64
CA ARG A 69 16.25 -13.17 -11.07
C ARG A 69 17.27 -12.07 -11.39
N ARG A 70 17.43 -11.07 -10.52
CA ARG A 70 18.23 -9.86 -10.82
C ARG A 70 19.24 -9.46 -9.75
N GLY A 71 19.33 -10.19 -8.65
CA GLY A 71 20.29 -9.91 -7.58
C GLY A 71 19.90 -8.70 -6.74
N TRP A 72 20.89 -8.04 -6.15
CA TRP A 72 20.71 -6.98 -5.16
C TRP A 72 20.12 -5.67 -5.68
N ILE A 73 20.09 -5.46 -7.00
CA ILE A 73 19.52 -4.23 -7.60
C ILE A 73 18.04 -4.01 -7.24
N VAL A 74 17.34 -5.08 -6.87
CA VAL A 74 15.95 -5.03 -6.38
C VAL A 74 15.79 -4.24 -5.08
N MET A 75 16.87 -4.00 -4.32
CA MET A 75 16.88 -3.13 -3.13
C MET A 75 16.37 -1.71 -3.42
N LEU A 76 16.41 -1.27 -4.68
CA LEU A 76 15.83 0.01 -5.09
C LEU A 76 14.32 0.08 -4.86
N TYR A 77 13.61 -1.06 -4.88
CA TYR A 77 12.17 -1.11 -4.66
C TYR A 77 11.79 -0.81 -3.19
N PRO A 78 12.30 -1.54 -2.17
CA PRO A 78 12.11 -1.14 -0.79
C PRO A 78 12.72 0.23 -0.45
N LEU A 79 13.81 0.63 -1.12
CA LEU A 79 14.36 1.97 -0.97
C LEU A 79 13.36 3.04 -1.41
N GLY A 80 12.61 2.82 -2.50
CA GLY A 80 11.53 3.72 -2.91
C GLY A 80 10.48 3.90 -1.82
N HIS A 81 10.00 2.80 -1.22
CA HIS A 81 9.05 2.85 -0.11
C HIS A 81 9.62 3.59 1.12
N ALA A 82 10.88 3.33 1.46
CA ALA A 82 11.56 4.00 2.57
C ALA A 82 11.72 5.50 2.32
N LEU A 83 12.10 5.90 1.10
CA LEU A 83 12.18 7.31 0.70
C LEU A 83 10.80 7.97 0.74
N GLY A 84 9.73 7.27 0.36
CA GLY A 84 8.35 7.75 0.52
C GLY A 84 8.00 8.04 1.97
N LEU A 85 8.31 7.11 2.88
CA LEU A 85 8.14 7.29 4.32
C LEU A 85 9.00 8.44 4.86
N PHE A 86 10.26 8.57 4.42
CA PHE A 86 11.10 9.70 4.79
C PHE A 86 10.56 11.02 4.25
N ALA A 87 9.96 11.05 3.06
CA ALA A 87 9.32 12.25 2.54
C ALA A 87 8.08 12.65 3.34
N LEU A 88 7.31 11.69 3.84
CA LEU A 88 6.26 11.98 4.82
C LEU A 88 6.86 12.54 6.12
N ALA A 89 8.03 12.03 6.53
CA ALA A 89 8.75 12.47 7.72
C ALA A 89 9.26 13.91 7.63
N THR A 90 9.77 14.37 6.48
CA THR A 90 10.34 15.71 6.24
C THR A 90 9.31 16.86 6.28
N GLY A 91 8.05 16.53 6.55
CA GLY A 91 7.01 17.50 6.87
C GLY A 91 5.83 17.49 5.92
N PHE A 92 5.84 16.68 4.86
CA PHE A 92 4.66 16.49 4.01
C PHE A 92 3.52 15.84 4.82
N GLY A 93 3.81 14.74 5.52
CA GLY A 93 2.83 14.07 6.39
C GLY A 93 2.37 14.96 7.55
N SER A 94 3.28 15.76 8.12
CA SER A 94 2.93 16.78 9.12
C SER A 94 1.91 17.81 8.60
N ARG A 95 2.03 18.25 7.34
CA ARG A 95 1.08 19.18 6.71
C ARG A 95 -0.27 18.50 6.46
N LEU A 96 -0.25 17.26 5.97
CA LEU A 96 -1.47 16.45 5.81
C LEU A 96 -2.26 16.33 7.12
N ASN A 97 -1.58 16.04 8.24
CA ASN A 97 -2.21 15.99 9.56
C ASN A 97 -2.87 17.32 9.95
N LYS A 98 -2.15 18.45 9.78
CA LYS A 98 -2.65 19.79 10.10
C LYS A 98 -3.80 20.26 9.22
N LEU A 99 -3.93 19.74 8.00
CA LEU A 99 -5.04 20.04 7.12
C LEU A 99 -6.36 19.44 7.63
N GLY A 100 -6.34 18.49 8.57
CA GLY A 100 -7.56 17.94 9.18
C GLY A 100 -8.48 17.24 8.18
N LEU A 101 -7.90 16.65 7.13
CA LEU A 101 -8.65 15.97 6.06
C LEU A 101 -9.21 14.63 6.54
N THR A 102 -10.17 14.11 5.80
CA THR A 102 -10.69 12.73 5.90
C THR A 102 -10.17 11.86 4.76
N THR A 103 -10.05 12.45 3.56
CA THR A 103 -9.49 11.83 2.36
C THR A 103 -8.47 12.75 1.71
N ILE A 104 -7.51 12.17 0.99
CA ILE A 104 -6.55 12.93 0.18
C ILE A 104 -7.28 13.73 -0.89
N ALA A 105 -8.36 13.18 -1.46
CA ALA A 105 -9.18 13.84 -2.47
C ALA A 105 -9.86 15.13 -1.95
N GLU A 106 -10.10 15.25 -0.64
CA GLU A 106 -10.66 16.45 -0.02
C GLU A 106 -9.78 17.71 -0.23
N ILE A 107 -8.48 17.54 -0.54
CA ILE A 107 -7.58 18.64 -0.95
C ILE A 107 -8.17 19.44 -2.12
N PHE A 108 -8.80 18.77 -3.08
CA PHE A 108 -9.38 19.42 -4.26
C PHE A 108 -10.59 20.30 -3.93
N GLU A 109 -11.31 19.99 -2.87
CA GLU A 109 -12.37 20.86 -2.37
C GLU A 109 -11.81 21.98 -1.49
N LYS A 110 -10.91 21.64 -0.56
CA LYS A 110 -10.41 22.58 0.45
C LYS A 110 -9.44 23.62 -0.10
N ILE A 111 -8.59 23.23 -1.05
CA ILE A 111 -7.50 24.07 -1.59
C ILE A 111 -7.84 24.57 -3.00
N TYR A 112 -8.46 23.72 -3.82
CA TYR A 112 -8.81 24.06 -5.21
C TYR A 112 -10.28 24.50 -5.39
N SER A 113 -11.06 24.54 -4.30
CA SER A 113 -12.47 24.98 -4.30
C SER A 113 -13.35 24.22 -5.30
N SER A 114 -13.11 22.92 -5.49
CA SER A 114 -13.85 22.11 -6.47
C SER A 114 -14.25 20.73 -5.94
N LYS A 115 -15.55 20.59 -5.64
CA LYS A 115 -16.19 19.29 -5.33
C LYS A 115 -16.08 18.28 -6.46
N LEU A 116 -16.18 18.73 -7.71
CA LEU A 116 -16.04 17.87 -8.88
C LEU A 116 -14.62 17.27 -8.97
N LEU A 117 -13.58 18.09 -8.77
CA LEU A 117 -12.21 17.58 -8.76
C LEU A 117 -11.95 16.61 -7.59
N ARG A 118 -12.55 16.86 -6.42
CA ARG A 118 -12.54 15.90 -5.30
C ARG A 118 -13.11 14.55 -5.73
N GLN A 119 -14.28 14.54 -6.38
CA GLN A 119 -14.89 13.29 -6.85
C GLN A 119 -14.04 12.58 -7.91
N ILE A 120 -13.51 13.31 -8.90
CA ILE A 120 -12.63 12.74 -9.94
C ILE A 120 -11.38 12.13 -9.30
N ALA A 121 -10.71 12.85 -8.39
CA ALA A 121 -9.54 12.35 -7.70
C ALA A 121 -9.85 11.12 -6.82
N SER A 122 -11.00 11.13 -6.15
CA SER A 122 -11.46 10.00 -5.34
C SER A 122 -11.72 8.77 -6.19
N ILE A 123 -12.36 8.89 -7.37
CA ILE A 123 -12.57 7.78 -8.31
C ILE A 123 -11.23 7.20 -8.78
N LEU A 124 -10.29 8.05 -9.19
CA LEU A 124 -8.96 7.62 -9.64
C LEU A 124 -8.19 6.90 -8.51
N SER A 125 -8.29 7.40 -7.27
CA SER A 125 -7.72 6.75 -6.09
C SER A 125 -8.39 5.41 -5.78
N ILE A 126 -9.72 5.34 -5.81
CA ILE A 126 -10.49 4.10 -5.57
C ILE A 126 -10.12 3.03 -6.60
N VAL A 127 -10.08 3.37 -7.89
CA VAL A 127 -9.71 2.42 -8.95
C VAL A 127 -8.31 1.87 -8.70
N SER A 128 -7.34 2.74 -8.41
CA SER A 128 -5.97 2.32 -8.13
C SER A 128 -5.86 1.39 -6.92
N LEU A 129 -6.40 1.80 -5.76
CA LEU A 129 -6.34 1.01 -4.54
C LEU A 129 -7.13 -0.30 -4.65
N PHE A 130 -8.24 -0.30 -5.40
CA PHE A 130 -9.03 -1.52 -5.64
C PHE A 130 -8.26 -2.53 -6.48
N LEU A 131 -7.53 -2.09 -7.51
CA LEU A 131 -6.63 -2.96 -8.28
C LEU A 131 -5.53 -3.54 -7.38
N ILE A 132 -4.93 -2.75 -6.48
CA ILE A 132 -3.95 -3.26 -5.52
C ILE A 132 -4.57 -4.27 -4.56
N LEU A 133 -5.79 -4.01 -4.07
CA LEU A 133 -6.52 -4.91 -3.18
C LEU A 133 -6.82 -6.25 -3.87
N VAL A 134 -7.27 -6.21 -5.12
CA VAL A 134 -7.44 -7.42 -5.96
C VAL A 134 -6.10 -8.15 -6.13
N GLY A 135 -5.02 -7.42 -6.37
CA GLY A 135 -3.65 -7.94 -6.43
C GLY A 135 -3.23 -8.70 -5.16
N MET A 136 -3.58 -8.18 -3.97
CA MET A 136 -3.35 -8.89 -2.70
C MET A 136 -4.17 -10.19 -2.60
N GLY A 137 -5.39 -10.19 -3.14
CA GLY A 137 -6.22 -11.39 -3.24
C GLY A 137 -5.57 -12.48 -4.09
N ILE A 138 -5.13 -12.11 -5.30
CA ILE A 138 -4.44 -13.03 -6.23
C ILE A 138 -3.13 -13.52 -5.60
N ALA A 139 -2.35 -12.63 -4.97
CA ALA A 139 -1.09 -12.99 -4.32
C ALA A 139 -1.30 -14.03 -3.21
N ALA A 140 -2.33 -13.85 -2.38
CA ALA A 140 -2.65 -14.80 -1.33
C ALA A 140 -3.17 -16.14 -1.88
N GLN A 141 -3.98 -16.13 -2.95
CA GLN A 141 -4.40 -17.37 -3.62
C GLN A 141 -3.20 -18.14 -4.18
N LYS A 142 -2.30 -17.48 -4.90
CA LYS A 142 -1.08 -18.11 -5.44
C LYS A 142 -0.19 -18.64 -4.32
N PHE A 143 -0.02 -17.86 -3.26
CA PHE A 143 0.73 -18.27 -2.08
C PHE A 143 0.15 -19.55 -1.46
N LEU A 144 -1.16 -19.60 -1.22
CA LEU A 144 -1.82 -20.78 -0.67
C LEU A 144 -1.83 -21.97 -1.63
N GLY A 145 -1.98 -21.73 -2.93
CA GLY A 145 -1.88 -22.74 -3.98
C GLY A 145 -0.50 -23.41 -4.01
N ALA A 146 0.57 -22.62 -3.87
CA ALA A 146 1.95 -23.12 -3.76
C ALA A 146 2.18 -24.00 -2.51
N LEU A 147 1.34 -23.87 -1.49
CA LEU A 147 1.34 -24.71 -0.28
C LEU A 147 0.43 -25.95 -0.41
N GLY A 148 -0.24 -26.14 -1.56
CA GLY A 148 -1.15 -27.25 -1.83
C GLY A 148 -2.63 -26.94 -1.62
N PHE A 149 -2.99 -25.72 -1.21
CA PHE A 149 -4.39 -25.32 -0.99
C PHE A 149 -5.02 -24.74 -2.26
N THR A 150 -5.27 -25.59 -3.26
CA THR A 150 -5.75 -25.16 -4.60
C THR A 150 -7.25 -24.88 -4.68
N ARG A 151 -8.06 -25.40 -3.75
CA ARG A 151 -9.53 -25.30 -3.80
C ARG A 151 -10.12 -23.94 -3.37
N GLY A 152 -9.28 -22.96 -3.03
CA GLY A 152 -9.71 -21.61 -2.64
C GLY A 152 -10.40 -21.48 -1.26
N TYR A 153 -10.82 -22.58 -0.60
CA TYR A 153 -11.51 -22.49 0.70
C TYR A 153 -10.72 -21.77 1.78
N LEU A 154 -9.42 -22.05 1.88
CA LEU A 154 -8.57 -21.40 2.87
C LEU A 154 -8.41 -19.92 2.55
N PHE A 155 -8.34 -19.56 1.26
CA PHE A 155 -8.33 -18.18 0.81
C PHE A 155 -9.60 -17.44 1.22
N THR A 156 -10.76 -17.98 0.84
CA THR A 156 -12.07 -17.42 1.20
C THR A 156 -12.21 -17.26 2.71
N GLY A 157 -11.80 -18.27 3.49
CA GLY A 157 -11.87 -18.23 4.95
C GLY A 157 -11.08 -17.08 5.56
N PHE A 158 -9.80 -16.93 5.22
CA PHE A 158 -9.00 -15.84 5.79
C PHE A 158 -9.44 -14.47 5.26
N TRP A 159 -9.86 -14.38 3.98
CA TRP A 159 -10.31 -13.12 3.39
C TRP A 159 -11.59 -12.61 4.06
N LEU A 160 -12.51 -13.53 4.38
CA LEU A 160 -13.70 -13.22 5.16
C LEU A 160 -13.35 -12.78 6.58
N VAL A 161 -12.43 -13.47 7.27
CA VAL A 161 -11.96 -13.04 8.60
C VAL A 161 -11.39 -11.63 8.53
N MET A 162 -10.56 -11.33 7.52
CA MET A 162 -10.02 -10.00 7.28
C MET A 162 -11.10 -8.96 7.08
N THR A 163 -12.02 -9.22 6.17
CA THR A 163 -13.13 -8.31 5.87
C THR A 163 -13.99 -8.08 7.11
N ILE A 164 -14.30 -9.13 7.88
CA ILE A 164 -15.12 -9.04 9.09
C ILE A 164 -14.45 -8.18 10.15
N TYR A 165 -13.16 -8.41 10.46
CA TYR A 165 -12.51 -7.63 11.52
C TYR A 165 -12.40 -6.15 11.13
N THR A 166 -12.18 -5.84 9.86
CA THR A 166 -12.15 -4.46 9.34
C THR A 166 -13.54 -3.83 9.34
N VAL A 167 -14.58 -4.59 8.97
CA VAL A 167 -15.98 -4.15 9.09
C VAL A 167 -16.33 -3.81 10.53
N LEU A 168 -15.91 -4.62 11.50
CA LEU A 168 -16.27 -4.43 12.91
C LEU A 168 -15.64 -3.17 13.53
N GLY A 169 -14.33 -2.95 13.35
CA GLY A 169 -13.60 -1.89 14.07
C GLY A 169 -12.94 -0.82 13.22
N GLY A 170 -13.08 -0.85 11.89
CA GLY A 170 -12.54 0.16 10.99
C GLY A 170 -11.03 0.34 11.14
N LEU A 171 -10.55 1.58 11.01
CA LEU A 171 -9.13 1.91 11.12
C LEU A 171 -8.53 1.51 12.47
N SER A 172 -9.28 1.60 13.57
CA SER A 172 -8.78 1.19 14.89
C SER A 172 -8.51 -0.31 14.98
N ALA A 173 -9.33 -1.14 14.31
CA ALA A 173 -9.07 -2.57 14.21
C ALA A 173 -7.82 -2.84 13.36
N VAL A 174 -7.75 -2.23 12.17
CA VAL A 174 -6.61 -2.33 11.23
C VAL A 174 -5.30 -1.98 11.93
N VAL A 175 -5.24 -0.83 12.62
CA VAL A 175 -4.02 -0.40 13.32
C VAL A 175 -3.64 -1.36 14.44
N GLY A 176 -4.63 -1.92 15.14
CA GLY A 176 -4.39 -2.91 16.19
C GLY A 176 -3.87 -4.26 15.64
N THR A 177 -4.43 -4.73 14.53
CA THR A 177 -3.98 -5.95 13.86
C THR A 177 -2.61 -5.77 13.23
N ASP A 178 -2.34 -4.61 12.63
CA ASP A 178 -1.05 -4.25 12.04
C ASP A 178 0.10 -4.33 13.04
N VAL A 179 -0.12 -3.88 14.29
CA VAL A 179 0.89 -3.99 15.36
C VAL A 179 1.25 -5.45 15.61
N LEU A 180 0.24 -6.33 15.72
CA LEU A 180 0.46 -7.76 15.95
C LEU A 180 1.12 -8.44 14.74
N GLN A 181 0.64 -8.16 13.54
CA GLN A 181 1.12 -8.73 12.28
C GLN A 181 2.58 -8.34 12.01
N THR A 182 2.89 -7.05 12.15
CA THR A 182 4.24 -6.53 11.90
C THR A 182 5.23 -6.99 12.96
N LEU A 183 4.84 -7.03 14.24
CA LEU A 183 5.69 -7.54 15.30
C LEU A 183 5.99 -9.04 15.08
N PHE A 184 4.96 -9.83 14.76
CA PHE A 184 5.12 -11.24 14.42
C PHE A 184 6.07 -11.41 13.22
N PHE A 185 5.87 -10.63 12.15
CA PHE A 185 6.73 -10.66 10.96
C PHE A 185 8.19 -10.31 11.28
N ILE A 186 8.44 -9.23 12.03
CA ILE A 186 9.80 -8.81 12.44
C ILE A 186 10.49 -9.92 13.22
N ILE A 187 9.85 -10.47 14.26
CA ILE A 187 10.43 -11.51 15.11
C ILE A 187 10.74 -12.75 14.29
N VAL A 188 9.76 -13.24 13.52
CA VAL A 188 9.92 -14.47 12.73
C VAL A 188 10.97 -14.29 11.64
N THR A 189 11.04 -13.13 10.99
CA THR A 189 12.04 -12.85 9.96
C THR A 189 13.46 -12.83 10.54
N LEU A 190 13.67 -12.26 11.73
CA LEU A 190 14.98 -12.28 12.41
C LEU A 190 15.38 -13.69 12.82
N VAL A 191 14.46 -14.46 13.38
CA VAL A 191 14.70 -15.87 13.75
C VAL A 191 15.06 -16.68 12.50
N THR A 192 14.31 -16.48 11.41
CA THR A 192 14.56 -17.14 10.12
C THR A 192 15.94 -16.79 9.57
N PHE A 193 16.33 -15.52 9.61
CA PHE A 193 17.66 -15.08 9.22
C PHE A 193 18.77 -15.69 10.08
N ALA A 194 18.60 -15.71 11.41
CA ALA A 194 19.58 -16.29 12.33
C ALA A 194 19.82 -17.79 12.05
N PHE A 195 18.75 -18.59 11.89
CA PHE A 195 18.88 -20.01 11.52
C PHE A 195 19.50 -20.21 10.14
N SER A 196 19.13 -19.38 9.15
CA SER A 196 19.73 -19.48 7.82
C SER A 196 21.23 -19.18 7.86
N SER A 197 21.67 -18.24 8.71
CA SER A 197 23.08 -17.86 8.81
C SER A 197 24.01 -18.99 9.26
N THR A 198 23.48 -19.93 10.04
CA THR A 198 24.20 -21.10 10.57
C THR A 198 24.11 -22.34 9.69
N SER A 199 23.31 -22.31 8.61
CA SER A 199 23.10 -23.45 7.70
C SER A 199 24.32 -23.84 6.85
N GLY A 200 25.38 -23.04 6.85
CA GLY A 200 26.58 -23.26 6.02
C GLY A 200 26.43 -22.88 4.54
N MET A 201 25.22 -22.58 4.07
CA MET A 201 24.94 -22.14 2.68
C MET A 201 25.29 -20.66 2.43
N THR A 202 25.67 -19.92 3.47
CA THR A 202 25.86 -18.46 3.46
C THR A 202 27.20 -17.98 2.90
N SER A 203 28.19 -18.87 2.81
CA SER A 203 29.55 -18.60 2.31
C SER A 203 29.62 -18.31 0.79
N SER A 204 28.50 -18.41 0.07
CA SER A 204 28.44 -18.35 -1.40
C SER A 204 27.73 -17.12 -1.97
N VAL A 205 27.32 -16.13 -1.16
CA VAL A 205 26.63 -14.93 -1.67
C VAL A 205 27.65 -13.99 -2.31
N ALA A 206 28.08 -14.29 -3.54
CA ALA A 206 28.81 -13.35 -4.36
C ALA A 206 27.96 -12.07 -4.55
N PRO A 207 28.58 -10.87 -4.61
CA PRO A 207 27.87 -9.64 -4.95
C PRO A 207 27.46 -9.68 -6.43
N VAL A 208 26.44 -10.45 -6.75
CA VAL A 208 25.84 -10.48 -8.07
C VAL A 208 25.02 -9.20 -8.21
N VAL A 209 25.67 -8.15 -8.70
CA VAL A 209 25.01 -6.96 -9.20
C VAL A 209 24.77 -7.21 -10.69
N ALA A 210 23.55 -7.59 -11.06
CA ALA A 210 23.20 -7.65 -12.49
C ALA A 210 23.42 -6.25 -13.11
N SER A 211 23.87 -6.21 -14.37
CA SER A 211 24.02 -4.95 -15.11
C SER A 211 22.72 -4.15 -15.09
N ALA A 212 22.81 -2.86 -14.69
CA ALA A 212 21.67 -1.94 -14.61
C ALA A 212 20.98 -1.68 -15.97
N SER A 213 21.60 -2.09 -17.09
CA SER A 213 21.15 -1.79 -18.45
C SER A 213 19.80 -2.44 -18.83
N ASN A 214 19.33 -3.48 -18.12
CA ASN A 214 18.08 -4.19 -18.43
C ASN A 214 17.05 -4.17 -17.28
N VAL A 215 17.22 -3.32 -16.25
CA VAL A 215 16.35 -3.29 -15.06
C VAL A 215 15.57 -1.98 -15.02
N PRO A 216 14.24 -2.00 -14.76
CA PRO A 216 13.43 -0.79 -14.61
C PRO A 216 13.69 -0.11 -13.25
N TRP A 217 14.96 0.17 -12.95
CA TRP A 217 15.44 0.65 -11.65
C TRP A 217 14.78 1.96 -11.25
N MET A 218 14.55 2.86 -12.21
CA MET A 218 13.90 4.14 -12.01
C MET A 218 12.45 3.94 -11.56
N MET A 219 11.74 2.97 -12.14
CA MET A 219 10.36 2.64 -11.78
C MET A 219 10.29 2.07 -10.36
N TRP A 220 11.21 1.16 -10.03
CA TRP A 220 11.29 0.56 -8.70
C TRP A 220 11.57 1.57 -7.60
N LEU A 221 12.40 2.58 -7.88
CA LEU A 221 12.72 3.62 -6.91
C LEU A 221 11.64 4.71 -6.83
N SER A 222 11.26 5.28 -7.99
CA SER A 222 10.39 6.46 -8.04
C SER A 222 8.91 6.14 -7.84
N GLY A 223 8.43 4.99 -8.32
CA GLY A 223 7.02 4.61 -8.22
C GLY A 223 6.52 4.61 -6.77
N PRO A 224 7.08 3.76 -5.90
CA PRO A 224 6.71 3.72 -4.48
C PRO A 224 6.91 5.05 -3.75
N LEU A 225 8.02 5.75 -4.02
CA LEU A 225 8.31 7.06 -3.44
C LEU A 225 7.20 8.06 -3.73
N LEU A 226 6.81 8.19 -5.00
CA LEU A 226 5.83 9.17 -5.43
C LEU A 226 4.42 8.79 -5.00
N PHE A 227 4.11 7.50 -4.99
CA PHE A 227 2.81 6.99 -4.56
C PHE A 227 2.52 7.32 -3.09
N ALA A 228 3.54 7.27 -2.22
CA ALA A 228 3.42 7.60 -0.79
C ALA A 228 2.86 9.02 -0.51
N PHE A 229 2.98 9.95 -1.46
CA PHE A 229 2.44 11.31 -1.31
C PHE A 229 0.93 11.40 -1.58
N ILE A 230 0.39 10.46 -2.34
CA ILE A 230 -0.98 10.56 -2.89
C ILE A 230 -1.89 9.41 -2.47
N GLU A 231 -1.32 8.32 -1.97
CA GLU A 231 -2.09 7.15 -1.59
C GLU A 231 -2.95 7.42 -0.33
N GLN A 232 -4.23 7.03 -0.41
CA GLN A 232 -5.20 7.33 0.63
C GLN A 232 -4.86 6.61 1.94
N ASP A 233 -4.31 5.41 1.88
CA ASP A 233 -3.93 4.58 3.02
C ASP A 233 -2.75 5.14 3.84
N MET A 234 -1.78 5.81 3.20
CA MET A 234 -0.78 6.61 3.93
C MET A 234 -1.35 7.93 4.43
N GLY A 235 -2.13 8.62 3.59
CA GLY A 235 -2.79 9.87 3.94
C GLY A 235 -3.67 9.72 5.18
N GLN A 236 -4.50 8.68 5.21
CA GLN A 236 -5.43 8.37 6.29
C GLN A 236 -4.71 8.13 7.62
N ARG A 237 -3.53 7.49 7.60
CA ARG A 237 -2.67 7.34 8.79
C ARG A 237 -2.10 8.68 9.26
N CYS A 238 -1.73 9.56 8.35
CA CYS A 238 -1.33 10.93 8.69
C CYS A 238 -2.49 11.71 9.32
N PHE A 239 -3.72 11.55 8.81
CA PHE A 239 -4.91 12.23 9.32
C PHE A 239 -5.36 11.72 10.70
N ALA A 240 -5.19 10.41 10.93
CA ALA A 240 -5.58 9.71 12.16
C ALA A 240 -4.56 9.84 13.31
N ALA A 241 -3.37 10.36 13.02
CA ALA A 241 -2.33 10.57 14.02
C ALA A 241 -2.69 11.70 15.01
N LYS A 242 -2.33 11.50 16.28
CA LYS A 242 -2.60 12.48 17.36
C LYS A 242 -1.91 13.84 17.20
N SER A 243 -0.86 13.91 16.38
CA SER A 243 -0.16 15.17 16.08
C SER A 243 0.77 15.03 14.88
N ALA A 244 1.05 16.16 14.23
CA ALA A 244 2.03 16.27 13.16
C ALA A 244 3.42 15.74 13.56
N ARG A 245 3.87 16.02 14.79
CA ARG A 245 5.13 15.48 15.33
C ARG A 245 5.12 13.95 15.36
N THR A 246 3.99 13.35 15.74
CA THR A 246 3.85 11.88 15.76
C THR A 246 3.96 11.33 14.35
N VAL A 247 3.33 11.95 13.34
CA VAL A 247 3.47 11.55 11.93
C VAL A 247 4.92 11.56 11.49
N SER A 248 5.63 12.67 11.71
CA SER A 248 7.00 12.81 11.23
C SER A 248 7.95 11.77 11.83
N TRP A 249 7.90 11.56 13.14
CA TRP A 249 8.76 10.59 13.81
C TRP A 249 8.37 9.15 13.47
N SER A 250 7.08 8.83 13.41
CA SER A 250 6.63 7.48 13.05
C SER A 250 7.00 7.13 11.63
N ALA A 251 6.85 8.05 10.68
CA ALA A 251 7.24 7.84 9.29
C ALA A 251 8.76 7.64 9.16
N ALA A 252 9.59 8.43 9.87
CA ALA A 252 11.04 8.23 9.89
C ALA A 252 11.42 6.86 10.46
N ALA A 253 10.89 6.50 11.64
CA ALA A 253 11.14 5.20 12.26
C ALA A 253 10.71 4.04 11.34
N SER A 254 9.57 4.18 10.68
CA SER A 254 9.07 3.20 9.72
C SER A 254 10.00 3.05 8.52
N GLY A 255 10.52 4.15 7.97
CA GLY A 255 11.47 4.09 6.84
C GLY A 255 12.75 3.31 7.17
N PHE A 256 13.34 3.55 8.35
CA PHE A 256 14.53 2.81 8.79
C PHE A 256 14.25 1.32 9.04
N VAL A 257 13.16 1.02 9.75
CA VAL A 257 12.78 -0.38 10.04
C VAL A 257 12.41 -1.11 8.75
N LEU A 258 11.72 -0.46 7.81
CA LEU A 258 11.39 -1.06 6.52
C LEU A 258 12.66 -1.50 5.78
N LEU A 259 13.66 -0.63 5.65
CA LEU A 259 14.93 -0.98 4.98
C LEU A 259 15.63 -2.16 5.67
N ALA A 260 15.74 -2.12 7.00
CA ALA A 260 16.43 -3.17 7.75
C ALA A 260 15.80 -4.55 7.53
N PHE A 261 14.46 -4.64 7.57
CA PHE A 261 13.77 -5.92 7.54
C PHE A 261 13.45 -6.43 6.13
N THR A 262 13.22 -5.54 5.16
CA THR A 262 13.00 -5.95 3.75
C THR A 262 14.27 -6.43 3.05
N THR A 263 15.45 -6.08 3.59
CA THR A 263 16.74 -6.63 3.12
C THR A 263 16.80 -8.15 3.31
N ILE A 264 16.16 -8.70 4.35
CA ILE A 264 16.24 -10.13 4.67
C ILE A 264 15.54 -11.02 3.62
N PRO A 265 14.28 -10.76 3.20
CA PRO A 265 13.66 -11.47 2.09
C PRO A 265 14.45 -11.38 0.78
N ILE A 266 15.02 -10.21 0.46
CA ILE A 266 15.88 -10.02 -0.71
C ILE A 266 17.14 -10.87 -0.60
N TYR A 267 17.77 -10.90 0.56
CA TYR A 267 18.91 -11.78 0.85
C TYR A 267 18.59 -13.25 0.52
N PHE A 268 17.43 -13.75 0.94
CA PHE A 268 17.01 -15.11 0.63
C PHE A 268 16.83 -15.35 -0.88
N GLY A 269 16.29 -14.37 -1.61
CA GLY A 269 16.21 -14.44 -3.08
C GLY A 269 17.59 -14.54 -3.74
N VAL A 270 18.55 -13.71 -3.31
CA VAL A 270 19.92 -13.76 -3.84
C VAL A 270 20.63 -15.06 -3.44
N LEU A 271 20.45 -15.52 -2.20
CA LEU A 271 20.98 -16.79 -1.71
C LEU A 271 20.48 -17.97 -2.55
N ALA A 272 19.17 -18.00 -2.84
CA ALA A 272 18.60 -19.03 -3.71
C ALA A 272 19.29 -19.06 -5.08
N ARG A 273 19.59 -17.90 -5.66
CA ARG A 273 20.32 -17.81 -6.93
C ARG A 273 21.76 -18.32 -6.80
N SER A 274 22.47 -17.89 -5.75
CA SER A 274 23.89 -18.20 -5.60
C SER A 274 24.15 -19.70 -5.38
N VAL A 275 23.22 -20.40 -4.74
CA VAL A 275 23.29 -21.86 -4.52
C VAL A 275 22.70 -22.68 -5.67
N GLY A 276 22.26 -22.03 -6.76
CA GLY A 276 21.64 -22.72 -7.89
C GLY A 276 20.30 -23.38 -7.55
N PHE A 277 19.53 -22.79 -6.63
CA PHE A 277 18.24 -23.32 -6.24
C PHE A 277 17.28 -23.37 -7.43
N VAL A 278 16.74 -24.55 -7.72
CA VAL A 278 15.74 -24.75 -8.77
C VAL A 278 14.36 -24.81 -8.12
N PRO A 279 13.54 -23.74 -8.20
CA PRO A 279 12.19 -23.78 -7.67
C PRO A 279 11.34 -24.78 -8.44
N ARG A 280 10.47 -25.50 -7.74
CA ARG A 280 9.44 -26.33 -8.40
C ARG A 280 8.47 -25.41 -9.15
N GLU A 281 7.94 -25.87 -10.27
CA GLU A 281 6.93 -25.10 -11.02
C GLU A 281 5.77 -24.70 -10.11
N GLY A 282 5.39 -23.42 -10.17
CA GLY A 282 4.32 -22.84 -9.34
C GLY A 282 4.65 -22.65 -7.85
N SER A 283 5.88 -22.93 -7.40
CA SER A 283 6.30 -22.72 -6.00
C SER A 283 7.03 -21.38 -5.80
N SER A 284 6.88 -20.81 -4.60
CA SER A 284 7.62 -19.60 -4.20
C SER A 284 9.10 -19.91 -3.98
N VAL A 285 9.98 -19.17 -4.65
CA VAL A 285 11.44 -19.24 -4.44
C VAL A 285 11.80 -18.96 -2.98
N LEU A 286 11.22 -17.91 -2.41
CA LEU A 286 11.46 -17.48 -1.04
C LEU A 286 11.10 -18.57 -0.02
N LEU A 287 9.93 -19.18 -0.16
CA LEU A 287 9.53 -20.28 0.74
C LEU A 287 10.41 -21.53 0.57
N GLY A 288 10.79 -21.82 -0.68
CA GLY A 288 11.64 -22.96 -1.01
C GLY A 288 13.00 -22.87 -0.34
N ILE A 289 13.69 -21.72 -0.49
CA ILE A 289 15.02 -21.51 0.10
C ILE A 289 14.95 -21.44 1.62
N VAL A 290 13.95 -20.78 2.21
CA VAL A 290 13.77 -20.73 3.67
C VAL A 290 13.54 -22.13 4.24
N SER A 291 12.75 -22.96 3.55
CA SER A 291 12.52 -24.35 3.97
C SER A 291 13.77 -25.21 3.88
N ALA A 292 14.70 -24.88 2.98
CA ALA A 292 15.96 -25.59 2.84
C ALA A 292 17.02 -25.16 3.87
N THR A 293 16.98 -23.91 4.34
CA THR A 293 18.00 -23.36 5.25
C THR A 293 17.57 -23.26 6.71
N THR A 294 16.30 -23.57 7.04
CA THR A 294 15.77 -23.43 8.40
C THR A 294 15.00 -24.67 8.89
N PRO A 295 14.90 -24.89 10.21
CA PRO A 295 14.06 -25.95 10.76
C PRO A 295 12.60 -25.80 10.31
N THR A 296 11.90 -26.93 10.17
CA THR A 296 10.50 -26.97 9.71
C THR A 296 9.57 -26.03 10.47
N VAL A 297 9.77 -25.88 11.79
CA VAL A 297 8.98 -24.95 12.62
C VAL A 297 9.18 -23.51 12.19
N VAL A 298 10.43 -23.06 12.03
CA VAL A 298 10.79 -21.70 11.66
C VAL A 298 10.27 -21.36 10.27
N GLY A 299 10.53 -22.22 9.28
CA GLY A 299 10.01 -22.03 7.92
C GLY A 299 8.48 -21.98 7.85
N THR A 300 7.80 -22.74 8.71
CA THR A 300 6.32 -22.70 8.80
C THR A 300 5.83 -21.38 9.38
N LEU A 301 6.44 -20.89 10.47
CA LEU A 301 6.09 -19.59 11.05
C LEU A 301 6.37 -18.45 10.07
N PHE A 302 7.45 -18.53 9.29
CA PHE A 302 7.78 -17.55 8.26
C PHE A 302 6.72 -17.52 7.16
N ALA A 303 6.28 -18.68 6.67
CA ALA A 303 5.17 -18.77 5.74
C ALA A 303 3.88 -18.14 6.30
N SER A 304 3.56 -18.40 7.58
CA SER A 304 2.43 -17.74 8.25
C SER A 304 2.59 -16.22 8.28
N ALA A 305 3.78 -15.72 8.63
CA ALA A 305 4.06 -14.29 8.70
C ALA A 305 3.93 -13.60 7.33
N LEU A 306 4.38 -14.25 6.25
CA LEU A 306 4.22 -13.74 4.88
C LEU A 306 2.76 -13.56 4.50
N LEU A 307 1.91 -14.56 4.77
CA LEU A 307 0.49 -14.46 4.48
C LEU A 307 -0.16 -13.32 5.29
N MET A 308 0.25 -13.12 6.54
CA MET A 308 -0.26 -12.05 7.39
C MET A 308 0.13 -10.65 6.90
N MET A 309 1.32 -10.49 6.30
CA MET A 309 1.68 -9.22 5.66
C MET A 309 0.84 -8.93 4.42
N ILE A 310 0.48 -9.96 3.63
CA ILE A 310 -0.46 -9.78 2.50
C ILE A 310 -1.83 -9.33 3.01
N VAL A 311 -2.31 -9.95 4.10
CA VAL A 311 -3.60 -9.64 4.72
C VAL A 311 -3.63 -8.22 5.31
N SER A 312 -2.56 -7.78 5.96
CA SER A 312 -2.42 -6.41 6.49
C SER A 312 -2.50 -5.34 5.38
N THR A 313 -1.83 -5.55 4.26
CA THR A 313 -1.98 -4.60 3.14
C THR A 313 -3.41 -4.58 2.60
N ALA A 314 -4.04 -5.75 2.49
CA ALA A 314 -5.42 -5.85 2.01
C ALA A 314 -6.42 -5.13 2.92
N ASP A 315 -6.31 -5.26 4.25
CA ASP A 315 -7.23 -4.60 5.19
C ASP A 315 -7.13 -3.06 5.15
N SER A 316 -5.92 -2.56 4.90
CA SER A 316 -5.59 -1.14 4.85
C SER A 316 -6.19 -0.50 3.62
N LEU A 317 -6.00 -1.14 2.47
CA LEU A 317 -6.62 -0.73 1.20
C LEU A 317 -8.14 -0.80 1.27
N LEU A 318 -8.68 -1.87 1.87
CA LEU A 318 -10.11 -2.02 2.11
C LEU A 318 -10.68 -0.84 2.92
N CYS A 319 -10.02 -0.47 4.02
CA CYS A 319 -10.43 0.65 4.86
C CYS A 319 -10.35 1.99 4.09
N SER A 320 -9.30 2.19 3.30
CA SER A 320 -9.07 3.43 2.54
C SER A 320 -10.02 3.64 1.37
N ILE A 321 -10.31 2.59 0.60
CA ILE A 321 -11.32 2.64 -0.47
C ILE A 321 -12.70 2.97 0.14
N SER A 322 -13.01 2.32 1.26
CA SER A 322 -14.28 2.54 1.96
C SER A 322 -14.40 3.96 2.52
N SER A 323 -13.30 4.55 2.99
CA SER A 323 -13.23 5.95 3.43
C SER A 323 -13.51 6.91 2.26
N ASN A 324 -12.86 6.71 1.12
CA ASN A 324 -13.10 7.51 -0.09
C ASN A 324 -14.58 7.45 -0.52
N LEU A 325 -15.16 6.25 -0.58
CA LEU A 325 -16.59 6.08 -0.90
C LEU A 325 -17.50 6.78 0.12
N ALA A 326 -17.22 6.64 1.41
CA ALA A 326 -18.06 7.19 2.47
C ALA A 326 -18.01 8.73 2.53
N PHE A 327 -16.84 9.34 2.31
CA PHE A 327 -16.63 10.78 2.49
C PHE A 327 -16.66 11.60 1.21
N ASP A 328 -16.36 11.07 0.03
CA ASP A 328 -16.21 11.92 -1.16
C ASP A 328 -17.47 12.01 -2.03
N PHE A 329 -18.46 11.14 -1.80
CA PHE A 329 -19.69 11.10 -2.58
C PHE A 329 -20.91 11.53 -1.76
N PRO A 330 -21.49 12.71 -2.05
CA PRO A 330 -22.62 13.28 -1.28
C PRO A 330 -23.85 12.37 -1.20
N ILE A 331 -24.07 11.51 -2.21
CA ILE A 331 -25.20 10.58 -2.24
C ILE A 331 -25.11 9.56 -1.09
N LEU A 332 -23.89 9.22 -0.66
CA LEU A 332 -23.59 8.30 0.43
C LEU A 332 -23.52 9.01 1.80
N GLN A 333 -23.73 10.33 1.85
CA GLN A 333 -23.74 11.13 3.08
C GLN A 333 -25.16 11.48 3.56
N ARG A 334 -26.21 11.13 2.83
CA ARG A 334 -27.60 11.45 3.18
C ARG A 334 -28.09 10.56 4.34
N GLY A 335 -28.03 11.03 5.58
CA GLY A 335 -28.64 10.35 6.74
C GLY A 335 -28.26 10.95 8.11
N LYS A 336 -29.08 10.69 9.15
CA LYS A 336 -28.78 11.07 10.55
C LYS A 336 -27.59 10.26 11.09
N SER A 337 -26.72 10.89 11.90
CA SER A 337 -25.45 10.40 12.49
C SER A 337 -25.35 8.88 12.82
N ARG A 338 -26.36 8.25 13.44
CA ARG A 338 -26.32 6.80 13.75
C ARG A 338 -26.45 5.86 12.54
N PHE A 339 -27.04 6.31 11.44
CA PHE A 339 -27.09 5.54 10.19
C PHE A 339 -25.74 5.57 9.43
N ASN A 340 -24.78 6.39 9.89
CA ASN A 340 -23.56 6.69 9.14
C ASN A 340 -22.44 5.65 9.33
N VAL A 341 -22.36 4.99 10.50
CA VAL A 341 -21.39 3.91 10.75
C VAL A 341 -21.83 2.62 10.04
N ARG A 342 -23.10 2.20 10.19
CA ARG A 342 -23.62 1.00 9.51
C ARG A 342 -23.48 1.08 7.99
N ALA A 343 -23.75 2.24 7.39
CA ALA A 343 -23.52 2.45 5.96
C ALA A 343 -22.03 2.28 5.61
N SER A 344 -21.13 2.82 6.43
CA SER A 344 -19.68 2.67 6.23
C SER A 344 -19.24 1.21 6.34
N GLN A 345 -19.76 0.47 7.33
CA GLN A 345 -19.53 -0.96 7.50
C GLN A 345 -20.05 -1.78 6.31
N LEU A 346 -21.21 -1.42 5.77
CA LEU A 346 -21.78 -2.09 4.60
C LEU A 346 -20.98 -1.80 3.32
N ILE A 347 -20.47 -0.56 3.17
CA ILE A 347 -19.52 -0.20 2.10
C ILE A 347 -18.25 -1.05 2.24
N THR A 348 -17.65 -1.12 3.44
CA THR A 348 -16.46 -1.94 3.70
C THR A 348 -16.73 -3.41 3.37
N LEU A 349 -17.86 -3.96 3.78
CA LEU A 349 -18.22 -5.34 3.43
C LEU A 349 -18.34 -5.51 1.91
N ALA A 350 -19.05 -4.62 1.23
CA ALA A 350 -19.26 -4.69 -0.21
C ALA A 350 -17.94 -4.61 -1.00
N VAL A 351 -17.03 -3.71 -0.62
CA VAL A 351 -15.70 -3.60 -1.24
C VAL A 351 -14.88 -4.87 -1.02
N GLY A 352 -14.90 -5.42 0.20
CA GLY A 352 -14.17 -6.65 0.54
C GLY A 352 -14.68 -7.86 -0.26
N MET A 353 -16.01 -8.00 -0.39
CA MET A 353 -16.62 -9.07 -1.19
C MET A 353 -16.38 -8.88 -2.69
N ALA A 354 -16.44 -7.65 -3.20
CA ALA A 354 -16.17 -7.34 -4.59
C ALA A 354 -14.71 -7.64 -4.96
N ALA A 355 -13.76 -7.25 -4.10
CA ALA A 355 -12.35 -7.55 -4.32
C ALA A 355 -12.05 -9.06 -4.25
N MET A 356 -12.72 -9.79 -3.34
CA MET A 356 -12.63 -11.26 -3.30
C MET A 356 -13.09 -11.89 -4.61
N GLY A 357 -14.28 -11.51 -5.11
CA GLY A 357 -14.81 -12.01 -6.37
C GLY A 357 -13.94 -11.66 -7.57
N ALA A 358 -13.47 -10.41 -7.64
CA ALA A 358 -12.54 -9.97 -8.68
C ALA A 358 -11.22 -10.74 -8.64
N SER A 359 -10.69 -11.06 -7.45
CA SER A 359 -9.44 -11.83 -7.33
C SER A 359 -9.52 -13.25 -7.91
N TYR A 360 -10.71 -13.81 -8.10
CA TYR A 360 -10.91 -15.08 -8.81
C TYR A 360 -11.02 -14.92 -10.34
N CYS A 361 -11.17 -13.68 -10.83
CA CYS A 361 -11.35 -13.38 -12.25
C CYS A 361 -10.05 -12.93 -12.95
N PHE A 362 -8.98 -12.69 -12.19
CA PHE A 362 -7.71 -12.16 -12.69
C PHE A 362 -6.54 -13.05 -12.26
N ASP A 363 -5.62 -13.33 -13.18
CA ASP A 363 -4.45 -14.18 -12.92
C ASP A 363 -3.14 -13.40 -12.70
N ASN A 364 -3.04 -12.17 -13.22
CA ASN A 364 -1.79 -11.42 -13.27
C ASN A 364 -1.70 -10.30 -12.21
N VAL A 365 -1.00 -10.58 -11.11
CA VAL A 365 -0.75 -9.63 -10.00
C VAL A 365 0.01 -8.38 -10.48
N VAL A 366 1.07 -8.57 -11.26
CA VAL A 366 2.01 -7.50 -11.62
C VAL A 366 1.38 -6.47 -12.56
N ASP A 367 0.64 -6.92 -13.57
CA ASP A 367 0.01 -6.02 -14.56
C ASP A 367 -1.01 -5.10 -13.88
N VAL A 368 -1.79 -5.65 -12.96
CA VAL A 368 -2.80 -4.95 -12.17
C VAL A 368 -2.15 -3.90 -11.25
N LEU A 369 -1.05 -4.24 -10.58
CA LEU A 369 -0.31 -3.33 -9.71
C LEU A 369 0.42 -2.23 -10.48
N MET A 370 1.07 -2.54 -11.60
CA MET A 370 1.78 -1.52 -12.38
C MET A 370 0.81 -0.50 -12.98
N LEU A 371 -0.35 -0.97 -13.45
CA LEU A 371 -1.42 -0.10 -13.95
C LEU A 371 -1.92 0.86 -12.85
N SER A 372 -2.08 0.39 -11.61
CA SER A 372 -2.60 1.21 -10.51
C SER A 372 -1.63 2.33 -10.11
N TYR A 373 -0.33 2.03 -9.99
CA TYR A 373 0.68 3.05 -9.67
C TYR A 373 0.79 4.11 -10.77
N GLU A 374 0.91 3.69 -12.02
CA GLU A 374 1.11 4.59 -13.16
C GLU A 374 -0.05 5.58 -13.32
N LEU A 375 -1.30 5.11 -13.21
CA LEU A 375 -2.49 5.95 -13.35
C LEU A 375 -2.55 7.02 -12.26
N SER A 376 -2.39 6.63 -11.00
CA SER A 376 -2.50 7.55 -9.87
C SER A 376 -1.37 8.58 -9.85
N ILE A 377 -0.12 8.14 -10.09
CA ILE A 377 1.03 9.05 -10.11
C ILE A 377 0.86 10.08 -11.22
N SER A 378 0.51 9.63 -12.44
CA SER A 378 0.39 10.51 -13.60
C SER A 378 -0.71 11.56 -13.41
N ALA A 379 -1.88 11.15 -12.88
CA ALA A 379 -3.04 12.03 -12.78
C ALA A 379 -3.04 12.90 -11.50
N LEU A 380 -2.62 12.36 -10.35
CA LEU A 380 -2.91 12.95 -9.04
C LEU A 380 -1.69 13.53 -8.32
N PHE A 381 -0.47 13.08 -8.63
CA PHE A 381 0.72 13.51 -7.91
C PHE A 381 0.91 15.03 -7.90
N VAL A 382 1.00 15.64 -9.07
CA VAL A 382 1.28 17.08 -9.21
C VAL A 382 0.25 17.95 -8.45
N PRO A 383 -1.08 17.81 -8.65
CA PRO A 383 -2.03 18.69 -7.98
C PRO A 383 -2.09 18.43 -6.46
N ILE A 384 -1.92 17.20 -5.99
CA ILE A 384 -1.87 16.94 -4.54
C ILE A 384 -0.60 17.54 -3.94
N PHE A 385 0.55 17.29 -4.56
CA PHE A 385 1.85 17.79 -4.10
C PHE A 385 1.86 19.32 -4.04
N MET A 386 1.38 19.98 -5.10
CA MET A 386 1.24 21.44 -5.14
C MET A 386 0.23 21.96 -4.12
N GLY A 387 -0.89 21.25 -3.92
CA GLY A 387 -1.90 21.61 -2.93
C GLY A 387 -1.33 21.64 -1.51
N VAL A 388 -0.51 20.66 -1.16
CA VAL A 388 0.07 20.54 0.20
C VAL A 388 1.24 21.51 0.42
N LEU A 389 2.14 21.65 -0.56
CA LEU A 389 3.38 22.41 -0.38
C LEU A 389 3.31 23.87 -0.84
N ALA A 390 2.43 24.18 -1.80
CA ALA A 390 2.28 25.52 -2.36
C ALA A 390 0.80 25.86 -2.60
N PRO A 391 -0.08 25.79 -1.58
CA PRO A 391 -1.52 26.06 -1.72
C PRO A 391 -1.82 27.42 -2.36
N GLN A 392 -1.01 28.44 -2.08
CA GLN A 392 -1.11 29.79 -2.67
C GLN A 392 -0.92 29.83 -4.19
N LYS A 393 -0.35 28.78 -4.79
CA LYS A 393 -0.15 28.66 -6.23
C LYS A 393 -1.29 27.91 -6.92
N CYS A 394 -2.25 27.38 -6.18
CA CYS A 394 -3.27 26.45 -6.65
C CYS A 394 -4.52 27.17 -7.17
N THR A 395 -5.03 26.74 -8.32
CA THR A 395 -6.30 27.21 -8.88
C THR A 395 -7.06 26.01 -9.46
N LYS A 396 -8.40 26.08 -9.49
CA LYS A 396 -9.24 25.03 -10.08
C LYS A 396 -8.79 24.66 -11.50
N ALA A 397 -8.49 25.67 -12.33
CA ALA A 397 -8.00 25.46 -13.70
C ALA A 397 -6.68 24.67 -13.72
N ALA A 398 -5.71 25.04 -12.88
CA ALA A 398 -4.43 24.34 -12.78
C ALA A 398 -4.59 22.85 -12.44
N ALA A 399 -5.45 22.52 -11.48
CA ALA A 399 -5.72 21.12 -11.14
C ALA A 399 -6.36 20.35 -12.30
N PHE A 400 -7.33 20.93 -13.02
CA PHE A 400 -7.89 20.32 -14.23
C PHE A 400 -6.85 20.06 -15.30
N GLY A 401 -6.04 21.08 -15.62
CA GLY A 401 -4.98 20.96 -16.62
C GLY A 401 -4.00 19.85 -16.27
N SER A 402 -3.61 19.76 -15.00
CA SER A 402 -2.71 18.71 -14.51
C SER A 402 -3.30 17.31 -14.65
N ILE A 403 -4.54 17.09 -14.21
CA ILE A 403 -5.20 15.77 -14.30
C ILE A 403 -5.38 15.36 -15.77
N ILE A 404 -5.87 16.26 -16.62
CA ILE A 404 -6.13 15.97 -18.05
C ILE A 404 -4.81 15.60 -18.75
N PHE A 405 -3.78 16.43 -18.60
CA PHE A 405 -2.48 16.18 -19.22
C PHE A 405 -1.84 14.89 -18.69
N GLY A 406 -1.95 14.63 -17.39
CA GLY A 406 -1.48 13.39 -16.78
C GLY A 406 -2.17 12.14 -17.33
N VAL A 407 -3.50 12.15 -17.43
CA VAL A 407 -4.29 11.03 -17.98
C VAL A 407 -4.03 10.83 -19.48
N LEU A 408 -3.93 11.91 -20.25
CA LEU A 408 -3.60 11.84 -21.67
C LEU A 408 -2.19 11.29 -21.89
N ALA A 409 -1.20 11.75 -21.12
CA ALA A 409 0.17 11.22 -21.19
C ALA A 409 0.21 9.73 -20.85
N PHE A 410 -0.50 9.31 -19.80
CA PHE A 410 -0.64 7.91 -19.44
C PHE A 410 -1.25 7.08 -20.58
N ALA A 411 -2.33 7.54 -21.21
CA ALA A 411 -2.96 6.85 -22.34
C ALA A 411 -2.04 6.78 -23.57
N CYS A 412 -1.36 7.88 -23.91
CA CYS A 412 -0.40 7.93 -25.01
C CYS A 412 0.75 6.95 -24.81
N PHE A 413 1.30 6.84 -23.58
CA PHE A 413 2.41 5.94 -23.31
C PHE A 413 2.02 4.45 -23.18
N LYS A 414 0.71 4.13 -23.22
CA LYS A 414 0.25 2.76 -23.46
C LYS A 414 0.34 2.38 -24.95
N LEU A 415 0.24 3.36 -25.85
CA LEU A 415 0.33 3.15 -27.30
C LEU A 415 1.77 3.26 -27.83
N TRP A 416 2.61 4.04 -27.15
CA TRP A 416 3.98 4.32 -27.56
C TRP A 416 4.93 4.27 -26.35
N ILE A 417 6.03 3.52 -26.47
CA ILE A 417 7.03 3.40 -25.39
C ILE A 417 8.05 4.52 -25.56
N PRO A 418 8.12 5.51 -24.65
CA PRO A 418 9.09 6.59 -24.74
C PRO A 418 10.52 6.08 -24.42
N PRO A 419 11.56 6.78 -24.93
CA PRO A 419 12.96 6.46 -24.63
C PRO A 419 13.38 6.79 -23.19
N MET A 420 12.54 7.56 -22.47
CA MET A 420 12.73 7.90 -21.05
C MET A 420 11.69 7.17 -20.18
N PRO A 421 11.92 7.04 -18.86
CA PRO A 421 10.92 6.45 -17.96
C PRO A 421 9.59 7.19 -18.02
N LYS A 422 8.53 6.43 -18.30
CA LYS A 422 7.17 6.95 -18.51
C LYS A 422 6.67 7.76 -17.32
N GLU A 423 6.99 7.36 -16.09
CA GLU A 423 6.50 8.00 -14.86
C GLU A 423 7.04 9.43 -14.72
N ILE A 424 8.32 9.64 -15.01
CA ILE A 424 8.92 10.97 -14.97
C ILE A 424 8.31 11.85 -16.06
N LEU A 425 8.13 11.29 -17.25
CA LEU A 425 7.60 12.04 -18.38
C LEU A 425 6.13 12.39 -18.19
N THR A 426 5.29 11.50 -17.65
CA THR A 426 3.89 11.81 -17.33
C THR A 426 3.79 12.87 -16.24
N LEU A 427 4.68 12.84 -15.24
CA LEU A 427 4.74 13.89 -14.21
C LEU A 427 5.13 15.24 -14.78
N VAL A 428 6.13 15.29 -15.68
CA VAL A 428 6.52 16.53 -16.36
C VAL A 428 5.36 17.05 -17.19
N ILE A 429 4.67 16.21 -17.95
CA ILE A 429 3.52 16.60 -18.77
C ILE A 429 2.36 17.10 -17.89
N SER A 430 2.08 16.42 -16.77
CA SER A 430 1.09 16.84 -15.77
C SER A 430 1.46 18.21 -15.16
N PHE A 431 2.74 18.41 -14.84
CA PHE A 431 3.25 19.68 -14.31
C PHE A 431 3.14 20.82 -15.34
N VAL A 432 3.45 20.55 -16.61
CA VAL A 432 3.24 21.50 -17.70
C VAL A 432 1.74 21.87 -17.81
N GLY A 433 0.84 20.87 -17.79
CA GLY A 433 -0.60 21.09 -17.79
C GLY A 433 -1.07 21.97 -16.62
N PHE A 434 -0.51 21.76 -15.43
CA PHE A 434 -0.80 22.58 -14.24
C PHE A 434 -0.51 24.07 -14.46
N PHE A 435 0.69 24.40 -14.97
CA PHE A 435 1.08 25.80 -15.17
C PHE A 435 0.41 26.45 -16.39
N LEU A 436 0.22 25.71 -17.48
CA LEU A 436 -0.49 26.22 -18.66
C LEU A 436 -1.91 26.65 -18.31
N PHE A 437 -2.68 25.79 -17.63
CA PHE A 437 -4.06 26.12 -17.26
C PHE A 437 -4.14 27.18 -16.15
N LYS A 438 -3.13 27.26 -15.29
CA LYS A 438 -3.03 28.36 -14.33
C LYS A 438 -2.89 29.71 -15.03
N LEU A 439 -2.07 29.81 -16.08
CA LEU A 439 -1.90 31.04 -16.85
C LEU A 439 -3.19 31.41 -17.57
N LEU A 440 -3.81 30.46 -18.26
CA LEU A 440 -5.09 30.66 -18.95
C LEU A 440 -6.21 31.11 -18.01
N GLY A 441 -6.30 30.49 -16.83
CA GLY A 441 -7.30 30.86 -15.82
C GLY A 441 -7.16 32.28 -15.28
N ARG A 442 -5.93 32.82 -15.22
CA ARG A 442 -5.69 34.22 -14.85
C ARG A 442 -6.17 35.18 -15.93
N THR A 443 -5.91 34.85 -17.20
CA THR A 443 -6.31 35.69 -18.33
C THR A 443 -7.83 35.84 -18.42
N VAL A 444 -8.59 34.76 -18.18
CA VAL A 444 -10.07 34.79 -18.20
C VAL A 444 -10.63 35.67 -17.08
N GLN A 445 -10.10 35.55 -15.86
CA GLN A 445 -10.53 36.42 -14.75
C GLN A 445 -10.25 37.91 -14.99
N THR A 446 -9.13 38.25 -15.64
CA THR A 446 -8.82 39.65 -15.96
C THR A 446 -9.76 40.23 -17.01
N ILE A 447 -10.19 39.42 -17.98
CA ILE A 447 -11.14 39.83 -19.03
C ILE A 447 -12.56 40.01 -18.46
N GLU A 448 -12.99 39.19 -17.51
CA GLU A 448 -14.32 39.34 -16.87
C GLU A 448 -14.41 40.53 -15.91
N THR A 449 -13.28 41.09 -15.48
CA THR A 449 -13.22 42.28 -14.60
C THR A 449 -13.05 43.60 -15.34
N LEU A 450 -12.85 43.55 -16.67
CA LEU A 450 -12.82 44.69 -17.58
C LEU A 450 -14.20 44.85 -18.23
#